data_AF-A0A1Y4GKU2-F1
#
_entry.id   AF-A0A1Y4GKU2-F1
#
_cell.length_a   1.000
_cell.length_b   1.000
_cell.length_c   1.000
_cell.angle_alpha   90.00
_cell.angle_beta   90.00
_cell.angle_gamma   90.00
#
_symmetry.space_group_name_H-M   'P 1'
#
loop_
_entity.id
_entity.type
_entity.pdbx_description
1 polymer ?
#
loop_
_entity_poly.entity_id
_entity_poly.type
_entity_poly.pdbx_seq_one_letter_code
_entity_poly.pdbx_strand_id
1 'polypeptide(L)' 'MWIILLFTAGFLALAVVLLGVKVFFVKGGRFPSPHISDNKYLRKKGITCAVSTDAREREKKTV' A
#
# COMPACT_ATOMS: atom_id res chain seq x y z
N MET A 1 -3.29 26.34 -27.69
CA MET A 1 -3.44 26.34 -26.22
C MET A 1 -4.38 25.24 -25.73
N TRP A 2 -5.64 25.23 -26.18
CA TRP A 2 -6.66 24.24 -25.74
C TRP A 2 -6.33 22.77 -26.05
N ILE A 3 -5.75 22.50 -27.21
CA ILE A 3 -5.34 21.14 -27.60
C ILE A 3 -4.38 20.52 -26.57
N ILE A 4 -3.45 21.32 -26.04
CA ILE A 4 -2.46 20.87 -25.06
C ILE A 4 -3.16 20.48 -23.75
N LEU A 5 -4.16 21.26 -23.32
CA LEU A 5 -4.97 20.98 -22.12
C LEU A 5 -5.78 19.69 -22.25
N LEU A 6 -6.34 19.43 -23.44
CA LEU A 6 -7.08 18.18 -23.69
C LEU A 6 -6.17 16.96 -23.67
N PHE A 7 -4.98 17.06 -24.29
CA PHE A 7 -4.00 15.98 -24.27
C PHE A 7 -3.45 15.73 -22.87
N THR A 8 -3.08 16.76 -22.11
CA THR A 8 -2.55 16.58 -20.74
C THR A 8 -3.60 15.99 -19.81
N ALA A 9 -4.85 16.47 -19.86
CA ALA A 9 -5.95 15.89 -19.10
C ALA A 9 -6.20 14.42 -19.48
N GLY A 10 -6.15 14.09 -20.79
CA GLY A 10 -6.29 12.72 -21.29
C GLY A 10 -5.20 11.78 -20.78
N PHE A 11 -3.93 12.20 -20.86
CA PHE A 11 -2.81 11.42 -20.34
C PHE A 11 -2.87 11.23 -18.82
N LEU A 12 -3.26 12.26 -18.07
CA LEU A 12 -3.39 12.19 -16.62
C LEU A 12 -4.52 11.23 -16.21
N ALA A 13 -5.67 11.32 -16.88
CA ALA A 13 -6.79 10.40 -16.66
C ALA A 13 -6.38 8.95 -16.96
N LEU A 14 -5.67 8.73 -18.08
CA LEU A 14 -5.18 7.40 -18.46
C LEU A 14 -4.21 6.83 -17.40
N ALA A 15 -3.28 7.64 -16.88
CA ALA A 15 -2.35 7.22 -15.84
C ALA A 15 -3.07 6.82 -14.54
N VAL A 16 -4.08 7.58 -14.11
CA VAL A 16 -4.88 7.27 -12.92
C VAL A 16 -5.67 5.97 -13.10
N VAL A 17 -6.26 5.76 -14.28
CA VAL A 17 -7.00 4.52 -14.58
C VAL A 17 -6.06 3.31 -14.60
N LEU A 18 -4.88 3.43 -15.21
CA LEU A 18 -3.89 2.36 -15.26
C LEU A 18 -3.37 1.99 -13.87
N LEU A 19 -3.03 2.97 -13.01
CA LEU A 19 -2.64 2.72 -11.62
C LEU A 19 -3.79 2.12 -10.80
N GLY A 20 -5.00 2.60 -11.04
CA GLY A 20 -6.20 2.21 -10.29
C GLY A 20 -6.90 0.97 -10.82
N VAL A 21 -6.44 0.33 -11.89
CA VAL A 21 -7.19 -0.76 -12.58
C VAL A 21 -7.58 -1.87 -11.60
N LYS A 22 -6.68 -2.19 -10.65
CA LYS A 22 -6.94 -3.20 -9.64
C LYS A 22 -7.95 -2.74 -8.59
N VAL A 23 -8.05 -1.45 -8.30
CA VAL A 23 -9.03 -0.89 -7.35
C VAL A 23 -10.40 -0.72 -8.01
N PHE A 24 -10.45 -0.32 -9.28
CA PHE A 24 -11.69 -0.10 -10.02
C PHE A 24 -12.31 -1.40 -10.57
N PHE A 25 -11.51 -2.34 -11.07
CA PHE A 25 -12.01 -3.53 -11.77
C PHE A 25 -12.07 -4.81 -10.92
N VAL A 26 -11.38 -4.90 -9.77
CA VAL A 26 -11.49 -6.10 -8.91
C VAL A 26 -12.53 -5.89 -7.82
N LYS A 27 -13.48 -6.82 -7.70
CA LYS A 27 -14.52 -6.79 -6.68
C LYS A 27 -13.88 -6.98 -5.29
N GLY A 28 -13.83 -5.92 -4.50
CA GLY A 28 -13.12 -5.90 -3.21
C GLY A 28 -11.68 -5.35 -3.26
N GLY A 29 -11.29 -4.69 -4.36
CA GLY A 29 -10.02 -3.99 -4.47
C GLY A 29 -9.90 -2.87 -3.43
N ARG A 30 -9.25 -3.15 -2.31
CA ARG A 30 -8.81 -2.13 -1.36
C ARG A 30 -7.35 -1.82 -1.62
N PHE A 31 -6.98 -0.56 -1.50
CA PHE A 31 -5.57 -0.21 -1.38
C PHE A 31 -5.00 -0.99 -0.18
N PRO A 32 -3.87 -1.69 -0.33
CA PRO A 32 -3.27 -2.42 0.79
C PRO A 32 -3.02 -1.43 1.93
N SER A 33 -3.44 -1.79 3.14
CA SER A 33 -3.26 -0.93 4.30
C SER A 33 -1.77 -0.55 4.42
N PRO A 34 -1.43 0.75 4.49
CA PRO A 34 -0.05 1.19 4.68
C PRO A 34 0.49 0.82 6.07
N HIS A 35 -0.37 0.34 6.97
CA HIS A 35 0.02 -0.21 8.26
C HIS A 35 0.69 -1.58 8.09
N ILE A 36 1.93 -1.68 8.56
CA ILE A 36 2.74 -2.90 8.45
C ILE A 36 2.12 -4.09 9.20
N SER A 37 1.41 -3.83 10.31
CA SER A 37 0.72 -4.85 11.12
C SER A 37 -0.53 -5.46 10.45
N ASP A 38 -1.23 -4.70 9.61
CA ASP A 38 -2.46 -5.16 8.95
C ASP A 38 -2.19 -6.07 7.76
N ASN A 39 -0.95 -6.09 7.26
CA ASN A 39 -0.57 -6.93 6.15
C ASN A 39 -0.33 -8.38 6.61
N LYS A 40 -1.31 -9.26 6.33
CA LYS A 40 -1.22 -10.71 6.61
C LYS A 40 0.04 -11.36 6.03
N TYR A 41 0.55 -10.86 4.90
CA TYR A 41 1.75 -11.40 4.26
C TYR A 41 3.02 -11.06 5.03
N LEU A 42 3.15 -9.82 5.52
CA LEU A 42 4.30 -9.40 6.32
C LEU A 42 4.29 -10.07 7.69
N ARG A 43 3.10 -10.25 8.28
CA ARG A 43 2.95 -11.01 9.52
C ARG A 43 3.38 -12.48 9.39
N LYS A 44 3.09 -13.13 8.25
CA LYS A 44 3.60 -14.50 7.97
C LYS A 44 5.13 -14.56 7.87
N LYS A 45 5.78 -13.49 7.42
CA LYS A 45 7.24 -13.36 7.41
C LYS A 45 7.84 -12.97 8.77
N GLY A 46 7.02 -12.79 9.81
CA GLY A 46 7.47 -12.37 11.14
C GLY A 46 7.86 -10.90 11.24
N ILE A 47 7.60 -10.10 10.21
CA ILE A 47 7.87 -8.66 10.22
C ILE A 47 6.70 -7.98 10.93
N THR A 48 6.97 -7.39 12.09
CA THR A 48 6.00 -6.65 12.89
C THR A 48 6.43 -5.19 13.03
N CYS A 49 5.58 -4.31 13.58
CA CYS A 49 5.97 -2.94 13.87
C CYS A 49 7.31 -2.89 14.62
N ALA A 50 8.11 -1.85 14.37
CA ALA A 50 9.40 -1.67 15.05
C ALA A 50 9.22 -1.71 16.59
N VAL A 51 8.15 -1.09 17.11
CA VAL A 51 7.81 -1.06 18.54
C VAL A 51 7.53 -2.46 19.11
N SER A 52 6.74 -3.28 18.41
CA SER A 52 6.43 -4.64 18.86
C SER A 52 7.64 -5.57 18.73
N THR A 53 8.53 -5.28 17.78
CA THR A 53 9.78 -6.03 17.60
C THR A 53 10.76 -5.71 18.74
N ASP A 54 10.94 -4.43 19.07
CA ASP A 54 11.81 -3.96 20.17
C ASP A 54 11.35 -4.50 21.53
N ALA A 55 10.04 -4.44 21.82
CA ALA A 55 9.47 -4.97 23.06
C ALA A 55 9.75 -6.47 23.23
N ARG A 56 9.58 -7.25 22.15
CA ARG A 56 9.79 -8.71 22.16
C ARG A 56 11.27 -9.08 22.30
N GLU A 57 12.17 -8.26 21.78
CA GLU A 57 13.62 -8.43 21.94
C GLU A 57 14.07 -8.12 23.38
N ARG A 58 13.47 -7.10 24.02
CA ARG A 58 13.70 -6.81 25.44
C ARG A 58 13.22 -7.93 26.35
N GLU A 59 12.03 -8.48 26.11
CA GLU A 59 11.53 -9.63 26.87
C GLU A 59 12.48 -10.83 26.76
N LYS A 60 12.95 -11.14 25.55
CA LYS A 60 13.93 -12.22 25.30
C LYS A 60 15.27 -12.03 26.00
N LYS A 61 15.65 -10.79 26.30
CA LYS A 61 16.91 -10.47 26.98
C LYS A 61 16.81 -10.58 28.51
N THR A 62 15.59 -10.67 29.02
CA THR A 62 15.29 -10.68 30.46
C THR A 62 15.04 -12.11 31.00
N VAL A 63 15.06 -13.12 30.11
CA VAL A 63 15.01 -14.55 30.44
C VAL A 63 16.36 -15.22 30.23
#